data_AF-A0A3B9ELT0-F1
#
_entry.id   AF-A0A3B9ELT0-F1
#
_cell.length_a   1.000
_cell.length_b   1.000
_cell.length_c   1.000
_cell.angle_alpha   90.00
_cell.angle_beta   90.00
_cell.angle_gamma   90.00
#
_symmetry.space_group_name_H-M   'P 1'
#
loop_
_entity.id
_entity.type
_entity.pdbx_description
1 polymer ?
#
loop_
_entity_poly.entity_id
_entity_poly.type
_entity_poly.pdbx_seq_one_letter_code
_entity_poly.pdbx_strand_id
1 'polypeptide(L)' 'QVLPRALEFAEILKNNGPRAMAEVKNLVRYVVGHERDEALMAQTAGHIARVRASSEGREGLAAFLEKRTPNWVRK' A
#
# COMPACT_ATOMS: atom_id res chain seq x y z
N GLN A 1 -13.81 -21.99 12.96
CA GLN A 1 -13.59 -20.76 13.75
C GLN A 1 -12.70 -19.72 13.04
N VAL A 2 -11.69 -20.11 12.24
CA VAL A 2 -10.79 -19.16 11.56
C VAL A 2 -11.40 -18.43 10.34
N LEU A 3 -12.35 -19.06 9.64
CA LEU A 3 -12.90 -18.53 8.39
C LEU A 3 -13.58 -17.15 8.55
N PRO A 4 -14.49 -16.94 9.53
CA PRO A 4 -15.10 -15.61 9.72
C PRO A 4 -14.06 -14.50 9.92
N ARG A 5 -13.00 -14.77 10.68
CA ARG A 5 -11.93 -13.79 10.93
C ARG A 5 -11.09 -13.52 9.68
N ALA A 6 -10.82 -14.56 8.87
CA ALA A 6 -10.12 -14.40 7.60
C ALA A 6 -10.92 -13.52 6.62
N LEU A 7 -12.24 -13.69 6.57
CA LEU A 7 -13.13 -12.88 5.74
C LEU A 7 -13.17 -11.42 6.21
N GLU A 8 -13.23 -11.15 7.51
CA GLU A 8 -13.12 -9.79 8.04
C GLU A 8 -11.81 -9.10 7.59
N PHE A 9 -10.68 -9.81 7.65
CA PHE A 9 -9.42 -9.25 7.16
C PHE A 9 -9.45 -9.01 5.65
N ALA A 10 -10.01 -9.95 4.88
CA ALA A 10 -10.12 -9.79 3.44
C ALA A 10 -10.93 -8.53 3.07
N GLU A 11 -12.02 -8.26 3.79
CA GLU A 11 -12.83 -7.05 3.57
C GLU A 11 -12.09 -5.77 3.90
N ILE A 12 -11.32 -5.74 5.00
CA ILE A 12 -10.46 -4.59 5.32
C ILE A 12 -9.44 -4.35 4.20
N LEU A 13 -8.79 -5.41 3.72
CA LEU A 13 -7.73 -5.31 2.71
C LEU A 13 -8.26 -4.89 1.33
N LYS A 14 -9.49 -5.28 0.96
CA LYS A 14 -10.13 -4.88 -0.30
C LYS A 14 -10.36 -3.37 -0.41
N ASN A 15 -10.48 -2.66 0.72
CA ASN A 15 -10.70 -1.22 0.73
C ASN A 15 -9.41 -0.40 0.53
N ASN A 16 -8.25 -1.04 0.55
CA ASN A 16 -6.96 -0.38 0.31
C ASN A 16 -6.67 -0.23 -1.19
N GLY A 17 -5.78 0.71 -1.54
CA GLY A 17 -5.32 0.89 -2.91
C GLY A 17 -4.65 -0.39 -3.45
N PRO A 18 -5.17 -1.00 -4.53
CA PRO A 18 -4.71 -2.31 -5.00
C PRO A 18 -3.23 -2.27 -5.44
N ARG A 19 -2.78 -1.19 -6.07
CA ARG A 19 -1.37 -1.05 -6.46
C ARG A 19 -0.48 -0.86 -5.25
N ALA A 20 -0.85 0.00 -4.30
CA ALA A 20 -0.11 0.21 -3.06
C ALA A 20 0.04 -1.09 -2.25
N MET A 21 -1.03 -1.90 -2.20
CA MET A 21 -1.01 -3.23 -1.55
C MET A 21 -0.07 -4.23 -2.24
N ALA A 22 0.09 -4.15 -3.56
CA ALA A 22 1.08 -4.95 -4.27
C ALA A 22 2.51 -4.45 -4.02
N GLU A 23 2.72 -3.14 -4.10
CA GLU A 23 4.03 -2.49 -3.90
C GLU A 23 4.57 -2.74 -2.48
N VAL A 24 3.74 -2.64 -1.43
CA VAL A 24 4.18 -2.93 -0.06
C VAL A 24 4.64 -4.38 0.11
N LYS A 25 3.94 -5.35 -0.51
CA LYS A 25 4.36 -6.76 -0.47
C LYS A 25 5.67 -6.97 -1.21
N ASN A 26 5.88 -6.27 -2.34
CA ASN A 26 7.14 -6.30 -3.07
C ASN A 26 8.27 -5.69 -2.24
N LEU A 27 8.03 -4.55 -1.59
CA LEU A 27 9.01 -3.87 -0.76
C LEU A 27 9.41 -4.72 0.46
N VAL A 28 8.46 -5.36 1.13
CA VAL A 28 8.74 -6.28 2.24
C VAL A 28 9.62 -7.45 1.76
N ARG A 29 9.26 -8.08 0.64
CA ARG A 29 10.07 -9.17 0.05
C ARG A 29 11.47 -8.71 -0.34
N TYR A 30 11.60 -7.49 -0.84
CA TYR A 30 12.89 -6.91 -1.19
C TYR A 30 13.75 -6.65 0.04
N VAL A 31 13.20 -6.07 1.11
CA VAL A 31 13.96 -5.72 2.33
C VAL A 31 14.39 -6.96 3.13
N VAL A 32 13.58 -8.03 3.11
CA VAL A 32 13.93 -9.26 3.84
C VAL A 32 15.25 -9.83 3.32
N GLY A 33 16.18 -10.08 4.24
CA GLY A 33 17.50 -10.66 3.92
C GLY A 33 18.54 -9.65 3.42
N HIS A 34 18.20 -8.37 3.28
CA HIS A 34 19.19 -7.34 2.97
C HIS A 34 19.79 -6.75 4.25
N GLU A 35 21.09 -6.43 4.19
CA GLU A 35 21.72 -5.63 5.24
C GLU A 35 21.13 -4.23 5.28
N ARG A 36 20.95 -3.71 6.49
CA ARG A 36 20.44 -2.36 6.68
C ARG A 36 21.56 -1.36 6.51
N ASP A 37 21.74 -0.88 5.28
CA ASP A 37 22.72 0.12 4.90
C ASP A 37 22.08 1.36 4.25
N GLU A 38 22.92 2.35 3.93
CA GLU A 38 22.48 3.59 3.29
C GLU A 38 21.88 3.34 1.89
N ALA A 39 22.38 2.33 1.18
CA ALA A 39 21.88 1.97 -0.14
C ALA A 39 20.43 1.45 -0.06
N LEU A 40 20.14 0.54 0.86
CA LEU A 40 18.80 0.04 1.11
C LEU A 40 17.86 1.17 1.55
N MET A 41 18.32 2.07 2.41
CA MET A 41 17.56 3.26 2.81
C MET A 41 17.22 4.15 1.61
N ALA A 42 18.18 4.45 0.75
CA ALA A 42 17.96 5.26 -0.45
C ALA A 42 16.98 4.57 -1.43
N GLN A 43 17.12 3.27 -1.65
CA GLN A 43 16.24 2.47 -2.51
C GLN A 43 14.80 2.45 -1.97
N THR A 44 14.61 2.18 -0.68
CA THR A 44 13.27 2.15 -0.07
C THR A 44 12.62 3.53 -0.04
N ALA A 45 13.38 4.60 0.24
CA ALA A 45 12.88 5.97 0.16
C ALA A 45 12.42 6.34 -1.26
N GLY A 46 13.23 6.03 -2.27
CA GLY A 46 12.88 6.25 -3.69
C GLY A 46 11.65 5.47 -4.11
N HIS A 47 11.54 4.20 -3.69
CA HIS A 47 10.36 3.38 -3.92
C HIS A 47 9.09 4.02 -3.33
N ILE A 48 9.13 4.40 -2.05
CA ILE A 48 7.99 5.02 -1.34
C ILE A 48 7.59 6.33 -2.02
N ALA A 49 8.56 7.19 -2.36
CA ALA A 49 8.30 8.46 -3.05
C ALA A 49 7.59 8.24 -4.38
N ARG A 50 8.06 7.29 -5.20
CA ARG A 50 7.44 6.94 -6.49
C ARG A 50 6.02 6.40 -6.32
N VAL A 51 5.77 5.54 -5.33
CA VAL A 51 4.42 5.00 -5.06
C VAL A 51 3.48 6.11 -4.62
N ARG A 52 3.91 7.02 -3.73
CA ARG A 52 3.12 8.17 -3.28
C ARG A 52 2.82 9.16 -4.41
N ALA A 53 3.76 9.35 -5.33
CA ALA A 53 3.60 10.19 -6.51
C ALA A 53 2.81 9.50 -7.66
N SER A 54 2.30 8.29 -7.47
CA SER A 54 1.47 7.61 -8.47
C SER A 54 0.07 8.23 -8.57
N SER A 55 -0.69 7.87 -9.61
CA SER A 55 -2.11 8.24 -9.73
C SER A 55 -2.94 7.75 -8.53
N GLU A 56 -2.75 6.50 -8.12
CA GLU A 56 -3.42 5.91 -6.96
C GLU A 56 -3.02 6.61 -5.65
N GLY A 57 -1.74 6.96 -5.49
CA GLY A 57 -1.25 7.71 -4.33
C GLY A 57 -1.86 9.11 -4.22
N ARG A 58 -1.93 9.84 -5.34
CA ARG A 58 -2.59 11.16 -5.39
C ARG A 58 -4.08 11.08 -5.10
N GLU A 59 -4.77 10.11 -5.70
CA GLU A 59 -6.20 9.89 -5.48
C GLU A 59 -6.50 9.55 -4.02
N GLY A 60 -5.69 8.72 -3.36
CA GLY A 60 -5.88 8.40 -1.94
C GLY A 60 -5.74 9.61 -1.04
N LEU A 61 -4.73 10.45 -1.30
CA LEU A 61 -4.56 11.70 -0.57
C LEU A 61 -5.73 12.66 -0.81
N ALA A 62 -6.16 12.82 -2.06
CA ALA A 62 -7.29 13.67 -2.41
C ALA A 62 -8.57 13.19 -1.72
N ALA A 63 -8.90 11.89 -1.82
CA ALA A 63 -10.07 11.29 -1.19
C ALA A 63 -10.09 11.48 0.32
N PHE A 64 -8.94 11.33 0.98
CA PHE A 64 -8.80 11.58 2.43
C PHE A 64 -9.09 13.05 2.78
N LEU A 65 -8.46 13.99 2.07
CA LEU A 65 -8.63 15.43 2.31
C LEU A 65 -10.07 15.90 2.03
N GLU A 66 -10.68 15.35 0.98
CA GLU A 66 -12.06 15.64 0.56
C GLU A 66 -13.10 14.84 1.34
N LYS A 67 -12.69 13.98 2.29
CA LYS A 67 -13.56 13.11 3.10
C LYS A 67 -14.52 12.26 2.27
N ARG A 68 -14.06 11.77 1.11
CA ARG A 68 -14.81 10.90 0.23
C ARG A 68 -14.16 9.53 0.11
N THR A 69 -14.93 8.58 -0.39
CA THR A 69 -14.40 7.27 -0.75
C THR A 69 -13.50 7.40 -1.99
N PRO A 70 -12.30 6.80 -2.00
CA PRO A 70 -11.44 6.81 -3.17
C PRO A 70 -12.00 5.93 -4.29
N ASN A 71 -11.69 6.29 -5.54
CA ASN A 71 -12.34 5.74 -6.73
C ASN A 71 -12.13 4.22 -6.97
N TRP A 72 -11.15 3.60 -6.30
CA TRP A 72 -10.92 2.15 -6.41
C TRP A 72 -11.87 1.31 -5.55
N VAL A 73 -12.53 1.89 -4.55
CA VAL A 73 -13.55 1.19 -3.77
C VAL A 73 -14.85 1.23 -4.57
N ARG A 74 -15.11 0.16 -5.32
CA ARG A 74 -16.39 -0.02 -6.01
C ARG A 74 -17.45 -0.39 -4.98
N LYS A 75 -18.61 0.30 -5.04
CA LYS A 75 -19.82 -0.10 -4.30
C LYS A 75 -20.39 -1.40 -4.87
#